data_AF-A0A831TE51-F1
#
_entry.id   AF-A0A831TE51-F1
#
_cell.length_a   1.000
_cell.length_b   1.000
_cell.length_c   1.000
_cell.angle_alpha   90.00
_cell.angle_beta   90.00
_cell.angle_gamma   90.00
#
_symmetry.space_group_name_H-M   'P 1'
#
loop_
_entity.id
_entity.type
_entity.pdbx_description
1 polymer ?
#
loop_
_entity_poly.entity_id
_entity_poly.type
_entity_poly.pdbx_seq_one_letter_code
_entity_poly.pdbx_strand_id
1 'polypeptide(L)'
;MEARGWFWVHRRLASGVLVATLALSSGCMSVFHPVRPPDWTVAAPPPVLPRCCQDHVYIFFVHGLDPLDYANLSGMRQYVHDLGYCQTYYGQVYHGPTFLKEIRRIRHEDPEAHFVLIGFSAGANVVRTMANQLGEEGTQVDLLVYMGGNTLEDVPENRPANVCKVVHILGSGYIWRGHQLTGAENIKYPDKWHFDSPTHPETLRKLGDELSMISCKVPVIVPVYPEQPEEIPLPRPVDPLRSASTSSPEWDFLKARTALSAPSSRWEKPAETANPAVLSGRTRPASVTSR
;
A
#
# COMPACT_ATOMS: atom_id res chain seq x y z
N MET A 1 29.89 3.97 52.14
CA MET A 1 30.19 3.32 50.84
C MET A 1 28.93 2.91 50.05
N GLU A 2 27.71 3.10 50.57
CA GLU A 2 26.47 2.59 49.95
C GLU A 2 25.83 3.49 48.88
N ALA A 3 26.11 4.81 48.87
CA ALA A 3 25.45 5.75 47.95
C ALA A 3 25.78 5.55 46.45
N ARG A 4 26.83 4.78 46.12
CA ARG A 4 27.21 4.51 44.73
C ARG A 4 26.34 3.45 44.04
N GLY A 5 25.72 2.53 44.78
CA GLY A 5 24.92 1.45 44.20
C GLY A 5 23.60 1.93 43.59
N TRP A 6 22.92 2.84 44.29
CA TRP A 6 21.59 3.34 43.91
C TRP A 6 21.59 4.12 42.59
N PHE A 7 22.63 4.93 42.35
CA PHE A 7 22.74 5.73 41.13
C PHE A 7 22.84 4.87 39.85
N TRP A 8 23.52 3.72 39.93
CA TRP A 8 23.66 2.80 38.80
C TRP A 8 22.37 2.05 38.49
N VAL A 9 21.59 1.67 39.51
CA VAL A 9 20.31 0.99 39.33
C VAL A 9 19.28 1.92 38.69
N HIS A 10 19.14 3.16 39.17
CA HIS A 10 18.22 4.13 38.57
C HIS A 10 18.59 4.47 37.12
N ARG A 11 19.88 4.61 36.81
CA ARG A 11 20.32 4.89 35.44
C ARG A 11 20.01 3.73 34.49
N ARG A 12 20.22 2.47 34.91
CA ARG A 12 19.85 1.30 34.11
C ARG A 12 18.34 1.16 33.93
N LEU A 13 17.56 1.41 34.97
CA LEU A 13 16.09 1.39 34.90
C LEU A 13 15.56 2.51 33.99
N ALA A 14 16.06 3.75 34.14
CA ALA A 14 15.68 4.87 33.29
C ALA A 14 16.05 4.62 31.81
N SER A 15 17.25 4.08 31.54
CA SER A 15 17.62 3.67 30.17
C SER A 15 16.72 2.54 29.65
N GLY A 16 16.38 1.56 30.48
CA GLY A 16 15.47 0.47 30.11
C GLY A 16 14.07 0.97 29.76
N VAL A 17 13.51 1.86 30.59
CA VAL A 17 12.20 2.49 30.35
C VAL A 17 12.23 3.36 29.09
N LEU A 18 13.30 4.12 28.86
CA LEU A 18 13.44 4.93 27.64
C LEU A 18 13.48 4.06 26.39
N VAL A 19 14.29 2.99 26.40
CA VAL A 19 14.38 2.05 25.26
C VAL A 19 13.03 1.36 25.03
N ALA A 20 12.35 0.90 26.09
CA ALA A 20 11.03 0.29 25.97
C ALA A 20 9.98 1.27 25.43
N THR A 21 10.00 2.53 25.89
CA THR A 21 9.07 3.57 25.43
C THR A 21 9.32 3.89 23.95
N LEU A 22 10.59 4.05 23.54
CA LEU A 22 10.96 4.30 22.15
C LEU A 22 10.56 3.12 21.24
N ALA A 23 10.74 1.88 21.69
CA ALA A 23 10.33 0.69 20.94
C ALA A 23 8.81 0.62 20.79
N LEU A 24 8.05 0.91 21.85
CA LEU A 24 6.58 0.89 21.83
C LEU A 24 5.97 2.07 21.05
N SER A 25 6.70 3.18 20.90
CA SER A 25 6.25 4.35 20.11
C SER A 25 6.58 4.28 18.63
N SER A 26 7.29 3.23 18.17
CA SER A 26 7.67 3.09 16.77
C SER A 26 6.42 2.98 15.88
N GLY A 27 6.33 3.82 14.85
CA GLY A 27 5.21 3.83 13.88
C GLY A 27 4.05 4.78 14.18
N CYS A 28 3.96 5.37 15.37
CA CYS A 28 2.83 6.27 15.71
C CYS A 28 2.94 7.68 15.12
N MET A 29 4.10 8.08 14.58
CA MET A 29 4.31 9.42 14.02
C MET A 29 4.00 9.51 12.52
N SER A 30 3.62 8.41 11.87
CA SER A 30 3.13 8.37 10.49
C SER A 30 1.94 9.33 10.26
N VAL A 31 1.19 9.66 11.32
CA VAL A 31 0.08 10.63 11.31
C VAL A 31 0.52 12.03 10.86
N PHE A 32 1.80 12.40 11.03
CA PHE A 32 2.30 13.71 10.60
C PHE A 32 2.51 13.82 9.09
N HIS A 33 2.66 12.68 8.42
CA HIS A 33 2.89 12.60 6.98
C HIS A 33 1.89 11.64 6.35
N PRO A 34 0.58 11.96 6.37
CA PRO A 34 -0.45 11.05 5.90
C PRO A 34 -0.30 10.82 4.40
N VAL A 35 -0.15 9.57 4.01
CA VAL A 35 -0.23 9.15 2.61
C VAL A 35 -1.71 9.04 2.26
N ARG A 36 -2.17 9.93 1.38
CA ARG A 36 -3.54 9.86 0.86
C ARG A 36 -3.63 8.74 -0.18
N PRO A 37 -4.79 8.08 -0.29
CA PRO A 37 -5.02 7.16 -1.39
C PRO A 37 -4.86 7.89 -2.74
N PRO A 38 -4.56 7.16 -3.82
CA PRO A 38 -4.45 7.74 -5.16
C PRO A 38 -5.69 8.57 -5.50
N ASP A 39 -5.46 9.84 -5.90
CA ASP A 39 -6.53 10.69 -6.40
C ASP A 39 -6.79 10.37 -7.87
N TRP A 40 -7.70 9.42 -8.11
CA TRP A 40 -8.12 8.99 -9.44
C TRP A 40 -8.80 10.09 -10.27
N THR A 41 -9.11 11.25 -9.68
CA THR A 41 -9.71 12.37 -10.41
C THR A 41 -8.67 13.31 -11.02
N VAL A 42 -7.47 13.37 -10.44
CA VAL A 42 -6.39 14.28 -10.88
C VAL A 42 -5.35 13.53 -11.70
N ALA A 43 -5.07 12.27 -11.37
CA ALA A 43 -4.35 11.39 -12.28
C ALA A 43 -5.34 10.88 -13.33
N ALA A 44 -4.97 10.89 -14.61
CA ALA A 44 -5.68 10.05 -15.57
C ALA A 44 -5.75 8.65 -14.94
N PRO A 45 -6.93 8.01 -14.85
CA PRO A 45 -7.01 6.69 -14.26
C PRO A 45 -5.96 5.85 -14.97
N PRO A 46 -5.07 5.17 -14.23
CA PRO A 46 -4.07 4.34 -14.88
C PRO A 46 -4.82 3.45 -15.87
N PRO A 47 -4.24 3.16 -17.04
CA PRO A 47 -4.84 2.21 -17.95
C PRO A 47 -5.25 1.00 -17.12
N VAL A 48 -6.47 0.50 -17.32
CA VAL A 48 -6.97 -0.67 -16.59
C VAL A 48 -6.09 -1.84 -17.01
N LEU A 49 -5.00 -2.04 -16.27
CA LEU A 49 -4.02 -3.05 -16.55
C LEU A 49 -4.60 -4.38 -16.05
N PRO A 50 -4.51 -5.45 -16.86
CA PRO A 50 -4.82 -6.78 -16.38
C PRO A 50 -4.01 -7.08 -15.11
N ARG A 51 -4.65 -7.68 -14.10
CA ARG A 51 -3.98 -8.02 -12.83
C ARG A 51 -2.73 -8.86 -13.04
N CYS A 52 -2.74 -9.75 -14.04
CA CYS A 52 -1.57 -10.56 -14.39
C CYS A 52 -0.32 -9.70 -14.64
N CYS A 53 -0.44 -8.50 -15.24
CA CYS A 53 0.69 -7.61 -15.46
C CYS A 53 1.26 -7.01 -14.16
N GLN A 54 0.42 -6.83 -13.13
CA GLN A 54 0.84 -6.30 -11.84
C GLN A 54 1.40 -7.38 -10.93
N ASP A 55 0.92 -8.62 -11.07
CA ASP A 55 1.33 -9.77 -10.26
C ASP A 55 2.79 -10.17 -10.49
N HIS A 56 3.38 -9.80 -11.64
CA HIS A 56 4.80 -10.01 -11.96
C HIS A 56 5.72 -8.85 -11.52
N VAL A 57 5.20 -7.80 -10.86
CA VAL A 57 6.00 -6.66 -10.41
C VAL A 57 6.24 -6.73 -8.91
N TYR A 58 7.48 -7.05 -8.52
CA TYR A 58 7.90 -7.25 -7.13
C TYR A 58 8.65 -6.04 -6.60
N ILE A 59 8.15 -5.47 -5.51
CA ILE A 59 8.59 -4.15 -5.01
C ILE A 59 9.17 -4.30 -3.61
N PHE A 60 10.44 -3.95 -3.43
CA PHE A 60 11.17 -4.05 -2.17
C PHE A 60 11.44 -2.67 -1.59
N PHE A 61 10.77 -2.37 -0.46
CA PHE A 61 10.99 -1.18 0.33
C PHE A 61 12.01 -1.45 1.43
N VAL A 62 13.11 -0.70 1.40
CA VAL A 62 14.13 -0.71 2.45
C VAL A 62 14.12 0.63 3.18
N HIS A 63 13.64 0.58 4.41
CA HIS A 63 13.64 1.70 5.34
C HIS A 63 15.06 2.07 5.76
N GLY A 64 15.28 3.36 5.99
CA GLY A 64 16.49 3.90 6.59
C GLY A 64 16.41 4.03 8.11
N LEU A 65 17.34 4.80 8.68
CA LEU A 65 17.37 5.12 10.11
C LEU A 65 16.26 6.12 10.47
N ASP A 66 15.08 5.60 10.78
CA ASP A 66 13.90 6.36 11.15
C ASP A 66 13.09 5.58 12.20
N PRO A 67 13.50 5.64 13.47
CA PRO A 67 12.91 4.81 14.53
C PRO A 67 11.43 5.12 14.79
N LEU A 68 10.92 6.26 14.31
CA LEU A 68 9.56 6.72 14.54
C LEU A 68 8.68 6.64 13.29
N ASP A 69 9.21 6.15 12.16
CA ASP A 69 8.53 6.11 10.85
C ASP A 69 7.97 7.48 10.43
N TYR A 70 8.76 8.54 10.63
CA TYR A 70 8.41 9.88 10.16
C TYR A 70 8.27 9.94 8.64
N ALA A 71 9.09 9.17 7.92
CA ALA A 71 9.00 9.05 6.47
C ALA A 71 7.72 8.35 6.00
N ASN A 72 7.01 7.66 6.90
CA ASN A 72 5.79 6.90 6.63
C ASN A 72 5.92 6.03 5.37
N LEU A 73 7.03 5.29 5.29
CA LEU A 73 7.28 4.41 4.14
C LEU A 73 6.30 3.22 4.15
N SER A 74 5.77 2.89 5.32
CA SER A 74 4.65 1.95 5.50
C SER A 74 3.38 2.45 4.78
N GLY A 75 3.00 3.73 4.96
CA GLY A 75 1.90 4.36 4.23
C GLY A 75 2.14 4.43 2.72
N MET A 76 3.38 4.65 2.30
CA MET A 76 3.74 4.62 0.88
C MET A 76 3.61 3.22 0.26
N ARG A 77 3.97 2.17 1.00
CA ARG A 77 3.69 0.79 0.60
C ARG A 77 2.18 0.54 0.48
N GLN A 78 1.38 1.03 1.42
CA GLN A 78 -0.08 0.91 1.33
C GLN A 78 -0.62 1.61 0.08
N TYR A 79 -0.13 2.81 -0.24
CA TYR A 79 -0.48 3.51 -1.48
C TYR A 79 -0.17 2.67 -2.73
N VAL A 80 0.99 2.02 -2.78
CA VAL A 80 1.37 1.14 -3.89
C VAL A 80 0.48 -0.11 -3.95
N HIS A 81 0.10 -0.66 -2.81
CA HIS A 81 -0.88 -1.73 -2.75
C HIS A 81 -2.26 -1.28 -3.26
N ASP A 82 -2.68 -0.06 -2.92
CA ASP A 82 -3.95 0.52 -3.39
C ASP A 82 -3.95 0.82 -4.91
N LEU A 83 -2.77 0.93 -5.53
CA LEU A 83 -2.61 0.96 -6.99
C LEU A 83 -2.77 -0.43 -7.66
N GLY A 84 -2.86 -1.51 -6.88
CA GLY A 84 -3.02 -2.89 -7.36
C GLY A 84 -1.77 -3.77 -7.22
N TYR A 85 -0.63 -3.21 -6.83
CA TYR A 85 0.62 -3.95 -6.70
C TYR A 85 0.68 -4.71 -5.37
N CYS A 86 0.30 -6.00 -5.42
CA CYS A 86 0.20 -6.82 -4.22
C CYS A 86 1.56 -7.38 -3.74
N GLN A 87 2.52 -7.57 -4.65
CA GLN A 87 3.83 -8.18 -4.36
C GLN A 87 4.82 -7.17 -3.75
N THR A 88 4.47 -6.64 -2.58
CA THR A 88 5.27 -5.64 -1.85
C THR A 88 5.96 -6.22 -0.62
N TYR A 89 7.25 -5.99 -0.50
CA TYR A 89 8.11 -6.41 0.60
C TYR A 89 8.61 -5.17 1.35
N TYR A 90 8.57 -5.22 2.67
CA TYR A 90 8.95 -4.09 3.51
C TYR A 90 9.92 -4.54 4.59
N GLY A 91 11.03 -3.81 4.74
CA GLY A 91 12.06 -4.13 5.71
C GLY A 91 12.93 -2.94 6.05
N GLN A 92 13.64 -3.08 7.17
CA GLN A 92 14.71 -2.19 7.61
C GLN A 92 16.04 -2.49 6.89
N VAL A 93 17.04 -1.61 7.03
CA VAL A 93 18.38 -1.74 6.44
C VAL A 93 19.04 -3.13 6.59
N TYR A 94 18.80 -3.82 7.71
CA TYR A 94 19.40 -5.13 7.99
C TYR A 94 18.72 -6.30 7.26
N HIS A 95 17.60 -6.07 6.57
CA HIS A 95 16.91 -7.10 5.78
C HIS A 95 17.45 -7.24 4.35
N GLY A 96 18.35 -6.36 3.89
CA GLY A 96 18.91 -6.40 2.54
C GLY A 96 19.37 -7.79 2.08
N PRO A 97 20.18 -8.53 2.89
CA PRO A 97 20.58 -9.89 2.55
C PRO A 97 19.43 -10.88 2.41
N THR A 98 18.37 -10.74 3.23
CA THR A 98 17.17 -11.56 3.16
C THR A 98 16.40 -11.26 1.88
N PHE A 99 16.26 -9.99 1.51
CA PHE A 99 15.62 -9.58 0.25
C PHE A 99 16.37 -10.07 -0.98
N LEU A 100 17.70 -10.09 -0.97
CA LEU A 100 18.46 -10.67 -2.08
C LEU A 100 18.19 -12.17 -2.24
N LYS A 101 18.10 -12.93 -1.14
CA LYS A 101 17.71 -14.35 -1.21
C LYS A 101 16.31 -14.51 -1.81
N GLU A 102 15.39 -13.62 -1.41
CA GLU A 102 14.02 -13.64 -1.89
C GLU A 102 13.91 -13.28 -3.38
N ILE A 103 14.62 -12.26 -3.84
CA ILE A 103 14.69 -11.88 -5.26
C ILE A 103 15.22 -13.04 -6.11
N ARG A 104 16.26 -13.74 -5.65
CA ARG A 104 16.80 -14.92 -6.34
C ARG A 104 15.76 -16.05 -6.42
N ARG A 105 15.03 -16.29 -5.34
CA ARG A 105 13.94 -17.29 -5.29
C ARG A 105 12.84 -16.93 -6.28
N ILE A 106 12.36 -15.68 -6.24
CA ILE A 106 11.33 -15.17 -7.16
C ILE A 106 11.80 -15.29 -8.60
N ARG A 107 13.03 -14.88 -8.92
CA ARG A 107 13.55 -14.96 -10.30
C ARG A 107 13.59 -16.39 -10.84
N HIS A 108 13.79 -17.38 -9.98
CA HIS A 108 13.76 -18.79 -10.35
C HIS A 108 12.31 -19.29 -10.58
N GLU A 109 11.36 -18.86 -9.75
CA GLU A 109 9.95 -19.27 -9.82
C GLU A 109 9.16 -18.53 -10.89
N ASP A 110 9.52 -17.27 -11.16
CA ASP A 110 8.87 -16.35 -12.06
C ASP A 110 9.92 -15.69 -12.99
N PRO A 111 10.17 -16.29 -14.17
CA PRO A 111 11.11 -15.76 -15.15
C PRO A 111 10.69 -14.41 -15.75
N GLU A 112 9.40 -14.05 -15.63
CA GLU A 112 8.84 -12.78 -16.08
C GLU A 112 8.81 -11.73 -14.96
N ALA A 113 9.38 -12.03 -13.80
CA ALA A 113 9.45 -11.11 -12.68
C ALA A 113 10.21 -9.83 -13.03
N HIS A 114 9.57 -8.70 -12.73
CA HIS A 114 10.12 -7.35 -12.78
C HIS A 114 10.40 -6.86 -11.36
N PHE A 115 11.60 -6.34 -11.13
CA PHE A 115 12.05 -5.96 -9.79
C PHE A 115 12.16 -4.45 -9.63
N VAL A 116 11.58 -3.94 -8.54
CA VAL A 116 11.63 -2.54 -8.14
C VAL A 116 12.25 -2.44 -6.75
N LEU A 117 13.30 -1.65 -6.61
CA LEU A 117 13.98 -1.44 -5.34
C LEU A 117 13.82 0.01 -4.90
N ILE A 118 13.30 0.21 -3.69
CA ILE A 118 12.96 1.52 -3.13
C ILE A 118 13.67 1.67 -1.79
N GLY A 119 14.62 2.59 -1.69
CA GLY A 119 15.39 2.81 -0.47
C GLY A 119 15.21 4.22 0.06
N PHE A 120 14.86 4.35 1.34
CA PHE A 120 14.81 5.65 2.02
C PHE A 120 16.05 5.88 2.89
N SER A 121 16.66 7.06 2.81
CA SER A 121 17.80 7.47 3.67
C SER A 121 18.93 6.43 3.64
N ALA A 122 19.34 5.88 4.78
CA ALA A 122 20.31 4.78 4.84
C ALA A 122 19.88 3.56 3.99
N GLY A 123 18.59 3.31 3.84
CA GLY A 123 18.03 2.29 2.95
C GLY A 123 18.36 2.52 1.47
N ALA A 124 18.58 3.76 1.03
CA ALA A 124 19.04 4.08 -0.34
C ALA A 124 20.41 3.43 -0.63
N ASN A 125 21.32 3.47 0.34
CA ASN A 125 22.62 2.81 0.22
C ASN A 125 22.49 1.28 0.18
N VAL A 126 21.52 0.72 0.91
CA VAL A 126 21.25 -0.73 0.93
C VAL A 126 20.70 -1.18 -0.42
N VAL A 127 19.66 -0.53 -0.96
CA VAL A 127 19.11 -0.91 -2.27
C VAL A 127 20.10 -0.70 -3.40
N ARG A 128 20.99 0.30 -3.31
CA ARG A 128 22.13 0.43 -4.21
C ARG A 128 23.03 -0.80 -4.17
N THR A 129 23.46 -1.20 -2.96
CA THR A 129 24.33 -2.38 -2.80
C THR A 129 23.63 -3.64 -3.33
N MET A 130 22.33 -3.79 -3.05
CA MET A 130 21.53 -4.89 -3.61
C MET A 130 21.51 -4.85 -5.14
N ALA A 131 21.24 -3.69 -5.75
CA ALA A 131 21.16 -3.55 -7.20
C ALA A 131 22.48 -3.91 -7.90
N ASN A 132 23.63 -3.49 -7.35
CA ASN A 132 24.95 -3.87 -7.88
C ASN A 132 25.19 -5.38 -7.77
N GLN A 133 24.87 -6.01 -6.63
CA GLN A 133 25.02 -7.47 -6.46
C GLN A 133 24.13 -8.25 -7.44
N LEU A 134 22.88 -7.80 -7.63
CA LEU A 134 22.00 -8.37 -8.65
C LEU A 134 22.58 -8.21 -10.06
N GLY A 135 23.27 -7.11 -10.33
CA GLY A 135 23.95 -6.86 -11.60
C GLY A 135 25.10 -7.82 -11.86
N GLU A 136 25.91 -8.11 -10.84
CA GLU A 136 26.98 -9.13 -10.90
C GLU A 136 26.41 -10.53 -11.20
N GLU A 137 25.17 -10.80 -10.78
CA GLU A 137 24.44 -12.05 -11.02
C GLU A 137 23.64 -12.05 -12.33
N GLY A 138 23.67 -10.96 -13.11
CA GLY A 138 22.91 -10.84 -14.36
C GLY A 138 21.40 -10.66 -14.16
N THR A 139 20.95 -10.30 -12.96
CA THR A 139 19.55 -9.98 -12.67
C THR A 139 19.28 -8.50 -12.94
N GLN A 140 18.32 -8.24 -13.83
CA GLN A 140 17.89 -6.89 -14.19
C GLN A 140 16.98 -6.30 -13.11
N VAL A 141 17.11 -5.00 -12.88
CA VAL A 141 16.23 -4.22 -12.01
C VAL A 141 15.54 -3.15 -12.88
N ASP A 142 14.22 -3.16 -12.94
CA ASP A 142 13.49 -2.21 -13.80
C ASP A 142 13.53 -0.79 -13.26
N LEU A 143 13.48 -0.64 -11.93
CA LEU A 143 13.45 0.66 -11.28
C LEU A 143 14.18 0.64 -9.94
N LEU A 144 15.08 1.60 -9.77
CA LEU A 144 15.78 1.89 -8.53
C LEU A 144 15.41 3.30 -8.06
N VAL A 145 14.74 3.39 -6.91
CA VAL A 145 14.30 4.66 -6.32
C VAL A 145 15.10 4.95 -5.06
N TYR A 146 15.83 6.05 -5.07
CA TYR A 146 16.50 6.59 -3.90
C TYR A 146 15.67 7.75 -3.34
N MET A 147 15.17 7.62 -2.12
CA MET A 147 14.44 8.69 -1.43
C MET A 147 15.26 9.23 -0.27
N GLY A 148 15.48 10.54 -0.22
CA GLY A 148 16.41 11.10 0.76
C GLY A 148 17.82 10.53 0.57
N GLY A 149 18.24 10.31 -0.67
CA GLY A 149 19.56 9.78 -1.04
C GLY A 149 20.69 10.79 -0.82
N ASN A 150 20.60 11.66 0.18
CA ASN A 150 21.46 12.83 0.30
C ASN A 150 22.94 12.49 0.58
N THR A 151 23.25 11.23 0.90
CA THR A 151 24.61 10.70 1.05
C THR A 151 25.18 10.09 -0.22
N LEU A 152 24.40 10.02 -1.30
CA LEU A 152 24.84 9.47 -2.57
C LEU A 152 25.58 10.54 -3.37
N GLU A 153 26.78 10.19 -3.83
CA GLU A 153 27.62 10.99 -4.72
C GLU A 153 27.35 10.64 -6.19
N ASP A 154 27.73 11.49 -7.15
CA ASP A 154 27.57 11.17 -8.57
C ASP A 154 28.65 10.22 -9.10
N VAL A 155 28.62 8.98 -8.62
CA VAL A 155 29.56 7.92 -8.98
C VAL A 155 28.84 6.78 -9.73
N PRO A 156 29.53 5.99 -10.58
CA PRO A 156 28.91 4.92 -11.36
C PRO A 156 28.18 3.87 -10.51
N GLU A 157 28.66 3.56 -9.31
CA GLU A 157 28.08 2.55 -8.41
C GLU A 157 26.67 2.92 -7.93
N ASN A 158 26.34 4.21 -7.95
CA ASN A 158 25.00 4.70 -7.63
C ASN A 158 24.04 4.60 -8.83
N ARG A 159 24.53 4.15 -10.00
CA ARG A 159 23.78 3.95 -11.25
C ARG A 159 24.16 2.60 -11.87
N PRO A 160 23.82 1.48 -11.22
CA PRO A 160 24.23 0.15 -11.68
C PRO A 160 23.75 -0.12 -13.11
N ALA A 161 24.60 -0.72 -13.94
CA ALA A 161 24.32 -0.90 -15.37
C ALA A 161 23.14 -1.86 -15.65
N ASN A 162 22.79 -2.73 -14.69
CA ASN A 162 21.63 -3.63 -14.77
C ASN A 162 20.30 -2.95 -14.38
N VAL A 163 20.33 -1.67 -14.03
CA VAL A 163 19.13 -0.90 -13.66
C VAL A 163 18.62 -0.13 -14.88
N CYS A 164 17.38 -0.38 -15.29
CA CYS A 164 16.79 0.32 -16.44
C CYS A 164 16.55 1.80 -16.18
N LYS A 165 16.11 2.14 -14.96
CA LYS A 165 15.82 3.52 -14.58
C LYS A 165 16.15 3.79 -13.12
N VAL A 166 16.80 4.93 -12.90
CA VAL A 166 17.08 5.46 -11.57
C VAL A 166 16.26 6.72 -11.35
N VAL A 167 15.49 6.76 -10.26
CA VAL A 167 14.79 7.94 -9.78
C VAL A 167 15.42 8.35 -8.46
N HIS A 168 15.93 9.58 -8.39
CA HIS A 168 16.61 10.11 -7.21
C HIS A 168 15.85 11.30 -6.64
N ILE A 169 15.24 11.11 -5.48
CA ILE A 169 14.38 12.08 -4.81
C ILE A 169 15.14 12.69 -3.63
N LEU A 170 15.32 14.00 -3.68
CA LEU A 170 16.09 14.79 -2.72
C LEU A 170 15.16 15.73 -1.95
N GLY A 171 15.08 15.53 -0.63
CA GLY A 171 14.54 16.53 0.30
C GLY A 171 15.57 17.59 0.66
N SER A 172 15.11 18.76 1.09
CA SER A 172 15.96 19.79 1.67
C SER A 172 16.34 19.47 3.11
N GLY A 173 17.51 19.94 3.52
CA GLY A 173 18.01 19.81 4.87
C GLY A 173 19.23 20.69 5.09
N TYR A 174 19.34 21.29 6.28
CA TYR A 174 20.46 22.19 6.61
C TYR A 174 21.82 21.48 6.56
N ILE A 175 21.85 20.17 6.82
CA ILE A 175 23.08 19.37 6.94
C ILE A 175 23.37 18.58 5.65
N TRP A 176 22.36 18.35 4.80
CA TRP A 176 22.44 17.36 3.72
C TRP A 176 22.18 17.99 2.36
N ARG A 177 23.26 18.42 1.69
CA ARG A 177 23.23 18.82 0.28
C ARG A 177 23.50 17.58 -0.58
N GLY A 178 22.45 16.84 -0.94
CA GLY A 178 22.58 15.69 -1.83
C GLY A 178 23.08 16.10 -3.22
N HIS A 179 23.86 15.23 -3.86
CA HIS A 179 24.30 15.39 -5.24
C HIS A 179 23.20 14.93 -6.20
N GLN A 180 23.08 15.60 -7.35
CA GLN A 180 22.31 15.02 -8.45
C GLN A 180 23.12 13.88 -9.07
N LEU A 181 22.45 12.82 -9.50
CA LEU A 181 23.08 11.69 -10.17
C LEU A 181 22.91 11.84 -11.68
N THR A 182 24.01 11.87 -12.42
CA THR A 182 23.98 12.04 -13.87
C THR A 182 23.20 10.90 -14.53
N GLY A 183 22.25 11.18 -15.42
CA GLY A 183 21.46 10.13 -16.08
C GLY A 183 20.38 9.48 -15.19
N ALA A 184 20.26 9.86 -13.92
CA ALA A 184 19.06 9.59 -13.14
C ALA A 184 18.02 10.69 -13.35
N GLU A 185 16.76 10.36 -13.09
CA GLU A 185 15.71 11.36 -12.96
C GLU A 185 15.75 11.95 -11.55
N ASN A 186 16.30 13.16 -11.43
CA ASN A 186 16.50 13.83 -10.15
C ASN A 186 15.31 14.74 -9.82
N ILE A 187 14.58 14.44 -8.75
CA ILE A 187 13.50 15.25 -8.22
C ILE A 187 13.97 15.92 -6.94
N LYS A 188 13.85 17.24 -6.85
CA LYS A 188 14.31 18.01 -5.70
C LYS A 188 13.18 18.83 -5.11
N TYR A 189 12.97 18.67 -3.81
CA TYR A 189 12.01 19.46 -3.05
C TYR A 189 12.75 20.49 -2.20
N PRO A 190 12.86 21.75 -2.66
CA PRO A 190 13.66 22.76 -1.96
C PRO A 190 13.08 23.15 -0.60
N ASP A 191 11.78 22.99 -0.41
CA ASP A 191 11.01 23.41 0.77
C ASP A 191 10.50 22.24 1.63
N LYS A 192 10.84 21.00 1.27
CA LYS A 192 10.39 19.80 2.00
C LYS A 192 11.54 19.16 2.74
N TRP A 193 11.32 18.84 4.00
CA TRP A 193 12.34 18.18 4.79
C TRP A 193 12.62 16.77 4.27
N HIS A 194 13.75 16.20 4.66
CA HIS A 194 14.19 14.85 4.30
C HIS A 194 13.08 13.79 4.48
N PHE A 195 12.35 13.85 5.60
CA PHE A 195 11.27 12.90 5.93
C PHE A 195 9.94 13.21 5.22
N ASP A 196 9.74 14.41 4.66
CA ASP A 196 8.56 14.72 3.85
C ASP A 196 8.67 14.15 2.43
N SER A 197 9.89 13.92 1.95
CA SER A 197 10.12 13.56 0.56
C SER A 197 9.44 12.26 0.09
N PRO A 198 9.32 11.18 0.91
CA PRO A 198 8.66 9.95 0.47
C PRO A 198 7.14 10.09 0.29
N THR A 199 6.49 10.86 1.16
CA THR A 199 5.02 11.04 1.15
C THR A 199 4.56 12.22 0.32
N HIS A 200 5.50 12.97 -0.27
CA HIS A 200 5.19 14.11 -1.12
C HIS A 200 4.29 13.67 -2.30
N PRO A 201 3.19 14.39 -2.62
CA PRO A 201 2.26 13.99 -3.67
C PRO A 201 2.93 13.74 -5.04
N GLU A 202 3.95 14.53 -5.37
CA GLU A 202 4.71 14.34 -6.60
C GLU A 202 5.54 13.06 -6.59
N THR A 203 6.09 12.65 -5.43
CA THR A 203 6.78 11.37 -5.27
C THR A 203 5.83 10.20 -5.49
N LEU A 204 4.65 10.26 -4.88
CA LEU A 204 3.63 9.22 -4.99
C LEU A 204 3.09 9.10 -6.42
N ARG A 205 2.80 10.24 -7.06
CA ARG A 205 2.41 10.29 -8.48
C ARG A 205 3.52 9.71 -9.35
N LYS A 206 4.76 10.16 -9.14
CA LYS A 206 5.90 9.66 -9.90
C LYS A 206 6.06 8.16 -9.78
N LEU A 207 5.95 7.61 -8.56
CA LEU A 207 6.04 6.18 -8.37
C LEU A 207 4.91 5.43 -9.07
N GLY A 208 3.68 5.94 -8.99
CA GLY A 208 2.54 5.36 -9.73
C GLY A 208 2.76 5.35 -11.24
N ASP A 209 3.27 6.45 -11.80
CA ASP A 209 3.59 6.57 -13.22
C ASP A 209 4.64 5.52 -13.64
N GLU A 210 5.74 5.40 -12.89
CA GLU A 210 6.80 4.44 -13.20
C GLU A 210 6.36 2.98 -13.06
N LEU A 211 5.62 2.65 -12.00
CA LEU A 211 5.09 1.30 -11.81
C LEU A 211 4.13 0.91 -12.94
N SER A 212 3.27 1.85 -13.37
CA SER A 212 2.36 1.63 -14.50
C SER A 212 3.15 1.35 -15.78
N MET A 213 4.22 2.12 -16.04
CA MET A 213 5.10 1.91 -17.19
C MET A 213 5.83 0.56 -17.16
N ILE A 214 6.17 0.04 -15.99
CA ILE A 214 6.76 -1.30 -15.84
C ILE A 214 5.71 -2.37 -16.15
N SER A 215 4.51 -2.26 -15.57
CA SER A 215 3.43 -3.22 -15.83
C SER A 215 3.03 -3.29 -17.31
N CYS A 216 3.11 -2.17 -18.05
CA CYS A 216 2.88 -2.16 -19.50
C CYS A 216 3.89 -3.01 -20.30
N LYS A 217 5.05 -3.37 -19.72
CA LYS A 217 6.05 -4.23 -20.36
C LYS A 217 5.80 -5.71 -20.12
N VAL A 218 4.97 -6.05 -19.13
CA VAL A 218 4.66 -7.45 -18.79
C VAL A 218 3.71 -8.03 -19.85
N PRO A 219 4.08 -9.12 -20.53
CA PRO A 219 3.22 -9.75 -21.52
C PRO A 219 1.87 -10.16 -20.90
N VAL A 220 0.78 -9.79 -21.57
CA VAL A 220 -0.56 -10.27 -21.19
C VAL A 220 -0.71 -11.69 -21.72
N ILE A 221 -0.54 -12.68 -20.86
CA ILE A 221 -0.91 -14.06 -21.17
C ILE A 221 -2.43 -14.15 -21.01
N VAL A 222 -3.16 -14.02 -22.12
CA VAL A 222 -4.59 -14.30 -22.14
C VAL A 222 -4.74 -15.81 -21.92
N PRO A 223 -5.31 -16.28 -20.80
CA PRO A 223 -5.56 -17.70 -20.62
C PRO A 223 -6.47 -18.15 -21.75
N VAL A 224 -5.96 -19.07 -22.58
CA VAL A 224 -6.78 -19.76 -23.57
C VAL A 224 -7.64 -20.71 -22.77
N TYR A 225 -8.80 -20.23 -22.34
CA TYR A 225 -9.81 -21.12 -21.80
C TYR A 225 -10.18 -22.07 -22.94
N PRO A 226 -10.08 -23.40 -22.76
CA PRO A 226 -10.63 -24.31 -23.75
C PRO A 226 -12.06 -23.87 -23.97
N GLU A 227 -12.45 -23.68 -25.24
CA GLU A 227 -13.85 -23.40 -25.59
C GLU A 227 -14.68 -24.39 -24.80
N GLN A 228 -15.43 -23.89 -23.81
CA GLN A 228 -16.34 -24.77 -23.11
C GLN A 228 -17.27 -25.28 -24.21
N PRO A 229 -17.41 -26.62 -24.37
CA PRO A 229 -18.32 -27.16 -25.36
C PRO A 229 -19.62 -26.40 -25.20
N GLU A 230 -20.08 -25.75 -26.29
CA GLU A 230 -21.28 -24.94 -26.25
C GLU A 230 -22.35 -25.77 -25.56
N GLU A 231 -22.66 -25.44 -24.31
CA GLU A 231 -23.58 -26.22 -23.51
C GLU A 231 -24.91 -26.03 -24.21
N ILE A 232 -25.29 -27.00 -25.05
CA ILE A 232 -26.57 -27.03 -25.72
C ILE A 232 -27.57 -26.78 -24.60
N PRO A 233 -28.30 -25.66 -24.63
CA PRO A 233 -29.07 -25.22 -23.48
C PRO A 233 -29.96 -26.39 -23.07
N LEU A 234 -29.67 -26.94 -21.88
CA LEU A 234 -30.42 -28.07 -21.37
C LEU A 234 -31.90 -27.67 -21.44
N PRO A 235 -32.78 -28.53 -21.98
CA PRO A 235 -34.19 -28.20 -22.12
C PRO A 235 -34.67 -27.69 -20.77
N ARG A 236 -35.15 -26.44 -20.77
CA ARG A 236 -35.51 -25.71 -19.57
C ARG A 236 -36.41 -26.63 -18.72
N PRO A 237 -36.04 -26.96 -17.48
CA PRO A 237 -36.85 -27.87 -16.65
C PRO A 237 -38.29 -27.40 -16.67
N VAL A 238 -39.17 -28.22 -17.24
CA VAL A 238 -40.60 -27.93 -17.24
C VAL A 238 -41.03 -28.16 -15.81
N ASP A 239 -41.28 -27.08 -15.08
CA ASP A 239 -41.68 -27.12 -13.68
C ASP A 239 -43.01 -27.89 -13.57
N PRO A 240 -43.03 -29.15 -13.09
CA PRO A 240 -44.22 -29.99 -13.14
C PRO A 240 -45.33 -29.47 -12.22
N LEU A 241 -44.99 -28.52 -11.32
CA LEU A 241 -45.93 -27.88 -10.41
C LEU A 241 -46.82 -26.82 -11.05
N ARG A 242 -46.52 -26.35 -12.28
CA ARG A 242 -47.35 -25.34 -12.96
C ARG A 242 -48.50 -25.93 -13.78
N SER A 243 -48.54 -27.24 -13.96
CA SER A 243 -49.58 -27.93 -14.74
C SER A 243 -50.80 -28.37 -13.90
N ALA A 244 -50.83 -28.11 -12.60
CA ALA A 244 -51.88 -28.60 -11.69
C ALA A 244 -52.86 -27.52 -11.15
N SER A 245 -52.83 -26.26 -11.62
CA SER A 245 -53.64 -25.18 -11.02
C SER A 245 -54.58 -24.41 -11.95
N THR A 246 -55.00 -25.00 -13.07
CA THR A 246 -56.20 -24.53 -13.77
C THR A 246 -57.44 -25.31 -13.32
N SER A 247 -57.67 -25.41 -12.01
CA SER A 247 -59.05 -25.59 -11.54
C SER A 247 -59.76 -24.26 -11.76
N SER A 248 -60.52 -24.17 -12.85
CA SER A 248 -61.42 -23.05 -13.11
C SER A 248 -62.27 -22.77 -11.86
N PRO A 249 -62.41 -21.51 -11.40
CA PRO A 249 -63.19 -21.13 -10.21
C PRO A 249 -64.69 -21.45 -10.31
N GLU A 250 -65.14 -21.95 -11.46
CA GLU A 250 -66.51 -22.39 -11.75
C GLU A 250 -67.00 -23.53 -10.83
N TRP A 251 -66.11 -24.36 -10.28
CA TRP A 251 -66.49 -25.58 -9.55
C TRP A 251 -66.36 -25.50 -8.02
N ASP A 252 -66.05 -24.32 -7.47
CA ASP A 252 -65.81 -24.13 -6.03
C ASP A 252 -67.09 -24.16 -5.15
N PHE A 253 -68.28 -24.22 -5.75
CA PHE A 253 -69.55 -24.29 -5.01
C PHE A 253 -69.86 -25.70 -4.45
N LEU A 254 -69.14 -26.74 -4.90
CA LEU A 254 -69.33 -28.12 -4.43
C LEU A 254 -68.46 -28.47 -3.20
N LYS A 255 -67.61 -27.57 -2.74
CA LYS A 255 -66.75 -27.82 -1.57
C LYS A 255 -67.52 -27.57 -0.27
N ALA A 256 -67.77 -28.64 0.48
CA ALA A 256 -68.31 -28.58 1.82
C ALA A 256 -67.40 -27.69 2.70
N ARG A 257 -67.96 -26.58 3.20
CA ARG A 257 -67.25 -25.67 4.12
C ARG A 257 -67.11 -26.33 5.49
N THR A 258 -65.99 -27.01 5.71
CA THR A 258 -65.57 -27.36 7.07
C THR A 258 -64.89 -26.15 7.67
N ALA A 259 -65.68 -25.32 8.34
CA ALA A 259 -65.18 -24.33 9.28
C ALA A 259 -64.51 -25.05 10.46
N LEU A 260 -63.34 -24.57 10.90
CA LEU A 260 -63.07 -24.15 12.28
C LEU A 260 -61.61 -23.69 12.40
N SER A 261 -61.47 -22.41 12.69
CA SER A 261 -60.23 -21.69 12.93
C SER A 261 -59.52 -22.17 14.20
N ALA A 262 -58.20 -22.06 14.23
CA ALA A 262 -57.41 -21.95 15.45
C ALA A 262 -56.57 -20.65 15.42
N PRO A 263 -56.41 -19.95 16.56
CA PRO A 263 -56.04 -18.54 16.62
C PRO A 263 -54.53 -18.29 16.52
N SER A 264 -54.20 -17.12 15.96
CA SER A 264 -52.85 -16.59 15.78
C SER A 264 -52.23 -16.10 17.10
N SER A 265 -51.03 -16.59 17.45
CA SER A 265 -50.18 -15.97 18.48
C SER A 265 -49.28 -14.91 17.86
N ARG A 266 -49.82 -13.69 17.78
CA ARG A 266 -49.11 -12.46 17.47
C ARG A 266 -48.24 -12.08 18.68
N TRP A 267 -46.91 -12.08 18.52
CA TRP A 267 -45.98 -11.43 19.44
C TRP A 267 -45.46 -10.15 18.79
N GLU A 268 -45.95 -9.00 19.26
CA GLU A 268 -45.43 -7.67 18.92
C GLU A 268 -44.25 -7.32 19.84
N LYS A 269 -43.17 -6.80 19.25
CA LYS A 269 -41.99 -6.28 19.96
C LYS A 269 -42.20 -4.78 20.26
N PRO A 270 -42.00 -4.31 21.50
CA PRO A 270 -42.10 -2.88 21.83
C PRO A 270 -40.94 -2.05 21.25
N ALA A 271 -41.26 -0.81 20.88
CA ALA A 271 -40.33 0.24 20.47
C ALA A 271 -40.04 1.18 21.66
N GLU A 272 -38.77 1.52 21.88
CA GLU A 272 -38.29 2.49 22.88
C GLU A 272 -36.82 2.84 22.53
N THR A 273 -36.29 4.06 22.47
CA THR A 273 -36.76 5.44 22.69
C THR A 273 -35.72 6.37 22.05
N ALA A 274 -36.20 7.54 21.59
CA ALA A 274 -35.40 8.66 21.12
C ALA A 274 -34.62 9.35 22.26
N ASN A 275 -33.50 9.99 21.92
CA ASN A 275 -32.76 10.88 22.81
C ASN A 275 -32.34 12.16 22.04
N PRO A 276 -32.91 13.35 22.35
CA PRO A 276 -32.39 14.62 21.85
C PRO A 276 -31.95 15.53 23.01
N ALA A 277 -30.73 16.08 22.94
CA ALA A 277 -30.38 17.41 23.47
C ALA A 277 -28.86 17.69 23.30
N VAL A 278 -28.48 18.72 22.53
CA VAL A 278 -28.01 20.05 22.99
C VAL A 278 -26.49 20.14 23.14
N LEU A 279 -25.86 20.95 22.28
CA LEU A 279 -24.98 22.05 22.73
C LEU A 279 -24.62 22.98 21.57
N SER A 280 -25.22 24.16 21.62
CA SER A 280 -24.90 25.34 20.83
C SER A 280 -23.62 26.02 21.32
N GLY A 281 -22.85 26.57 20.38
CA GLY A 281 -22.27 27.91 20.53
C GLY A 281 -20.77 28.01 20.81
N ARG A 282 -20.01 28.51 19.83
CA ARG A 282 -19.15 29.70 20.00
C ARG A 282 -18.56 30.15 18.66
N THR A 283 -19.09 31.25 18.16
CA THR A 283 -18.45 32.16 17.20
C THR A 283 -17.24 32.86 17.84
N ARG A 284 -16.14 32.99 17.12
CA ARG A 284 -15.05 33.93 17.41
C ARG A 284 -14.82 34.87 16.21
N PRO A 285 -14.56 36.17 16.45
CA PRO A 285 -14.44 37.16 15.39
C PRO A 285 -13.03 37.19 14.77
N ALA A 286 -13.01 37.65 13.52
CA ALA A 286 -11.83 38.01 12.76
C ALA A 286 -11.16 39.26 13.36
N SER A 287 -9.84 39.22 13.51
CA SER A 287 -9.01 40.41 13.68
C SER A 287 -8.17 40.62 12.43
N VAL A 288 -8.51 41.68 11.73
CA VAL A 288 -7.74 42.36 10.69
C VAL A 288 -6.53 43.05 11.33
N THR A 289 -5.34 42.85 10.77
CA THR A 289 -4.29 43.88 10.82
C THR A 289 -3.49 43.84 9.52
N SER A 290 -3.61 44.95 8.80
CA SER A 290 -2.72 45.42 7.74
C SER A 290 -1.38 45.91 8.33
N ARG A 291 -0.27 45.56 7.69
CA ARG A 291 0.81 46.46 7.25
C ARG A 291 1.79 45.70 6.36
#